data_AF-A0A2W6W9D8-F1
#
_entry.id   AF-A0A2W6W9D8-F1
#
_cell.length_a   1.000
_cell.length_b   1.000
_cell.length_c   1.000
_cell.angle_alpha   90.00
_cell.angle_beta   90.00
_cell.angle_gamma   90.00
#
_symmetry.space_group_name_H-M   'P 1'
#
loop_
_entity.id
_entity.type
_entity.pdbx_description
1 polymer ?
#
loop_
_entity_poly.entity_id
_entity_poly.type
_entity_poly.pdbx_seq_one_letter_code
_entity_poly.pdbx_strand_id
1 'polypeptide(L)'
;MTKWRYGIPALLLAMAACKPAPVDETAASNAPANATADAVVNDMTAQENGAAGNLAGAEATAGWSGRWLGPEGLFLDIAPAKDKEPVAFDLRLKDTLDREESYIATLKDGALMFTRDGKVEQIRPGAGPETGFKYLADKQDCLIIQPGKEGYCR
;
A
#
# COMPACT_ATOMS: atom_id res chain seq x y z
N MET A 1 -41.03 -26.81 21.50
CA MET A 1 -41.01 -28.03 20.66
C MET A 1 -41.60 -27.68 19.30
N THR A 2 -40.76 -27.38 18.30
CA THR A 2 -41.16 -27.40 16.88
C THR A 2 -39.93 -27.80 16.07
N LYS A 3 -39.99 -28.98 15.44
CA LYS A 3 -38.94 -29.62 14.65
C LYS A 3 -38.89 -28.97 13.26
N TRP A 4 -37.70 -28.65 12.74
CA TRP A 4 -37.50 -28.47 11.29
C TRP A 4 -36.44 -29.46 10.81
N ARG A 5 -36.88 -30.36 9.92
CA ARG A 5 -36.08 -31.38 9.24
C ARG A 5 -35.73 -30.91 7.83
N TYR A 6 -34.44 -31.06 7.50
CA TYR A 6 -33.80 -31.44 6.23
C TYR A 6 -34.19 -30.82 4.88
N GLY A 7 -33.16 -30.48 4.10
CA GLY A 7 -33.23 -30.48 2.63
C GLY A 7 -31.99 -29.88 1.96
N ILE A 8 -30.90 -30.65 1.84
CA ILE A 8 -29.78 -30.37 0.93
C ILE A 8 -30.18 -30.84 -0.48
N PRO A 9 -29.92 -30.07 -1.53
CA PRO A 9 -29.57 -30.66 -2.81
C PRO A 9 -28.15 -30.28 -3.22
N ALA A 10 -27.32 -31.31 -3.32
CA ALA A 10 -26.08 -31.29 -4.07
C ALA A 10 -26.41 -31.19 -5.57
N LEU A 11 -25.75 -30.26 -6.27
CA LEU A 11 -25.70 -30.27 -7.73
C LEU A 11 -24.22 -30.32 -8.15
N LEU A 12 -23.88 -31.45 -8.78
CA LEU A 12 -22.57 -31.82 -9.28
C LEU A 12 -22.43 -31.44 -10.77
N LEU A 13 -21.21 -30.98 -11.11
CA LEU A 13 -20.44 -31.22 -12.34
C LEU A 13 -20.88 -30.66 -13.71
N ALA A 14 -19.99 -29.88 -14.33
CA ALA A 14 -19.35 -30.28 -15.60
C ALA A 14 -18.04 -29.50 -15.84
N MET A 15 -16.95 -30.24 -16.04
CA MET A 15 -15.63 -29.76 -16.46
C MET A 15 -15.63 -29.46 -17.96
N ALA A 16 -15.13 -28.29 -18.37
CA ALA A 16 -14.77 -28.03 -19.76
C ALA A 16 -13.26 -28.20 -19.94
N ALA A 17 -12.86 -29.25 -20.66
CA ALA A 17 -11.50 -29.50 -21.11
C ALA A 17 -11.51 -29.54 -22.64
N CYS A 18 -10.67 -28.72 -23.30
CA CYS A 18 -10.26 -28.99 -24.67
C CYS A 18 -8.77 -28.65 -24.83
N LYS A 19 -8.05 -29.63 -25.37
CA LYS A 19 -6.59 -29.73 -25.53
C LYS A 19 -6.14 -29.08 -26.86
N PRO A 20 -4.84 -28.80 -27.06
CA PRO A 20 -4.33 -28.09 -28.24
C PRO A 20 -4.15 -29.02 -29.46
N ALA A 21 -4.08 -28.42 -30.65
CA ALA A 21 -3.82 -29.09 -31.91
C ALA A 21 -2.30 -29.21 -32.22
N PRO A 22 -1.83 -30.32 -32.81
CA PRO A 22 -0.53 -30.40 -33.47
C PRO A 22 -0.66 -30.59 -34.99
N VAL A 23 0.22 -29.97 -35.78
CA VAL A 23 0.83 -30.54 -37.00
C VAL A 23 2.16 -29.81 -37.30
N ASP A 24 3.15 -30.62 -37.64
CA ASP A 24 4.55 -30.31 -38.00
C ASP A 24 4.71 -30.28 -39.54
N GLU A 25 5.95 -29.99 -39.99
CA GLU A 25 6.54 -30.15 -41.34
C GLU A 25 6.36 -28.98 -42.35
N THR A 26 7.38 -28.45 -43.06
CA THR A 26 8.84 -28.66 -43.10
C THR A 26 9.52 -27.46 -43.80
N ALA A 27 10.75 -27.14 -43.37
CA ALA A 27 11.94 -26.66 -44.10
C ALA A 27 11.87 -25.54 -45.17
N ALA A 28 12.65 -24.48 -44.94
CA ALA A 28 13.72 -24.06 -45.87
C ALA A 28 14.76 -23.13 -45.21
N SER A 29 15.94 -23.69 -44.96
CA SER A 29 17.31 -23.15 -45.13
C SER A 29 17.58 -21.64 -44.97
N ASN A 30 18.42 -21.27 -43.99
CA ASN A 30 19.83 -20.91 -44.23
C ASN A 30 20.48 -20.38 -42.93
N ALA A 31 21.49 -21.09 -42.44
CA ALA A 31 22.60 -20.47 -41.71
C ALA A 31 23.76 -20.28 -42.71
N PRO A 32 24.60 -19.24 -42.56
CA PRO A 32 25.69 -19.37 -41.61
C PRO A 32 25.95 -18.14 -40.73
N ALA A 33 26.69 -18.43 -39.67
CA ALA A 33 27.22 -17.59 -38.60
C ALA A 33 27.71 -16.18 -38.99
N ASN A 34 27.46 -15.22 -38.09
CA ASN A 34 28.50 -14.29 -37.69
C ASN A 34 28.39 -13.97 -36.19
N ALA A 35 29.53 -13.95 -35.52
CA ALA A 35 29.66 -13.83 -34.09
C ALA A 35 29.55 -12.37 -33.61
N THR A 36 29.36 -12.26 -32.29
CA THR A 36 29.70 -11.15 -31.36
C THR A 36 28.62 -10.14 -30.95
N ALA A 37 28.68 -9.87 -29.63
CA ALA A 37 28.16 -8.75 -28.84
C ALA A 37 26.72 -8.83 -28.29
N ASP A 38 26.68 -8.97 -26.95
CA ASP A 38 25.78 -8.31 -26.00
C ASP A 38 24.34 -8.01 -26.42
N ALA A 39 23.40 -8.73 -25.78
CA ALA A 39 22.22 -8.09 -25.22
C ALA A 39 21.63 -9.01 -24.14
N VAL A 40 22.03 -8.77 -22.90
CA VAL A 40 21.18 -9.07 -21.75
C VAL A 40 19.96 -8.17 -21.89
N VAL A 41 18.85 -8.67 -22.43
CA VAL A 41 17.57 -7.98 -22.37
C VAL A 41 17.07 -8.06 -20.93
N ASN A 42 17.59 -7.17 -20.10
CA ASN A 42 17.02 -6.90 -18.79
C ASN A 42 15.70 -6.18 -19.04
N ASP A 43 14.60 -6.87 -18.74
CA ASP A 43 13.24 -6.36 -18.72
C ASP A 43 13.14 -5.18 -17.74
N MET A 44 13.45 -3.98 -18.25
CA MET A 44 13.27 -2.70 -17.56
C MET A 44 11.96 -2.07 -18.03
N THR A 45 10.83 -2.61 -17.59
CA THR A 45 9.55 -1.87 -17.61
C THR A 45 8.89 -1.76 -16.23
N ALA A 46 9.57 -2.17 -15.16
CA ALA A 46 9.05 -2.04 -13.79
C ALA A 46 9.53 -0.77 -13.03
N GLN A 47 10.47 0.01 -13.57
CA GLN A 47 11.14 1.08 -12.80
C GLN A 47 10.76 2.52 -13.19
N GLU A 48 9.99 2.74 -14.26
CA GLU A 48 9.58 4.12 -14.62
C GLU A 48 8.33 4.61 -13.86
N ASN A 49 7.49 3.70 -13.37
CA ASN A 49 6.32 4.05 -12.56
C ASN A 49 6.67 4.42 -11.11
N GLY A 50 7.83 3.99 -10.61
CA GLY A 50 8.26 4.23 -9.24
C GLY A 50 8.67 5.69 -9.01
N ALA A 51 9.46 6.27 -9.91
CA ALA A 51 9.95 7.64 -9.76
C ALA A 51 8.82 8.68 -9.94
N ALA A 52 7.99 8.52 -10.97
CA ALA A 52 6.85 9.41 -11.21
C ALA A 52 5.79 9.32 -10.10
N GLY A 53 5.49 8.10 -9.62
CA GLY A 53 4.58 7.90 -8.49
C GLY A 53 5.10 8.48 -7.17
N ASN A 54 6.41 8.40 -6.94
CA ASN A 54 7.03 8.96 -5.74
C ASN A 54 7.08 10.49 -5.77
N LEU A 55 7.27 11.11 -6.93
CA LEU A 55 7.20 12.57 -7.07
C LEU A 55 5.77 13.09 -6.84
N ALA A 56 4.77 12.48 -7.46
CA ALA A 56 3.37 12.84 -7.23
C ALA A 56 2.94 12.61 -5.77
N GLY A 57 3.44 11.55 -5.13
CA GLY A 57 3.21 11.32 -3.70
C GLY A 57 3.94 12.31 -2.80
N ALA A 58 5.09 12.84 -3.21
CA ALA A 58 5.86 13.80 -2.42
C ALA A 58 5.13 15.15 -2.41
N GLU A 59 4.52 15.53 -3.53
CA GLU A 59 3.60 16.67 -3.59
C GLU A 59 2.35 16.42 -2.72
N ALA A 60 1.78 15.21 -2.75
CA ALA A 60 0.61 14.86 -1.94
C ALA A 60 0.89 14.90 -0.42
N THR A 61 2.14 14.72 0.00
CA THR A 61 2.57 14.71 1.41
C THR A 61 3.29 16.00 1.84
N ALA A 62 3.43 16.99 0.95
CA ALA A 62 4.16 18.23 1.22
C ALA A 62 3.61 19.02 2.44
N GLY A 63 2.31 18.90 2.72
CA GLY A 63 1.67 19.55 3.88
C GLY A 63 1.71 18.74 5.18
N TRP A 64 2.22 17.51 5.18
CA TRP A 64 2.03 16.59 6.32
C TRP A 64 3.02 16.80 7.44
N SER A 65 4.12 17.51 7.19
CA SER A 65 5.15 17.79 8.19
C SER A 65 4.57 18.53 9.41
N GLY A 66 5.12 18.25 10.59
CA GLY A 66 4.71 18.80 11.89
C GLY A 66 3.80 17.87 12.71
N ARG A 67 3.19 18.43 13.75
CA ARG A 67 2.32 17.72 14.71
C ARG A 67 0.86 17.65 14.29
N TRP A 68 0.28 16.46 14.34
CA TRP A 68 -1.14 16.18 14.21
C TRP A 68 -1.70 15.71 15.55
N LEU A 69 -2.88 16.18 15.94
CA LEU A 69 -3.43 16.00 17.30
C LEU A 69 -4.51 14.94 17.34
N GLY A 70 -4.41 14.05 18.32
CA GLY A 70 -5.37 13.01 18.65
C GLY A 70 -6.12 13.31 19.97
N PRO A 71 -6.85 12.33 20.52
CA PRO A 71 -7.52 12.47 21.82
C PRO A 71 -6.50 12.67 22.93
N GLU A 72 -6.88 13.34 24.02
CA GLU A 72 -6.19 13.16 25.32
C GLU A 72 -4.66 13.38 25.30
N GLY A 73 -4.16 14.20 24.37
CA GLY A 73 -2.72 14.47 24.21
C GLY A 73 -1.94 13.47 23.35
N LEU A 74 -2.62 12.54 22.67
CA LEU A 74 -2.06 11.71 21.61
C LEU A 74 -1.64 12.57 20.41
N PHE A 75 -0.60 12.15 19.69
CA PHE A 75 -0.12 12.89 18.53
C PHE A 75 0.61 12.02 17.51
N LEU A 76 0.68 12.53 16.28
CA LEU A 76 1.56 12.05 15.21
C LEU A 76 2.42 13.24 14.75
N ASP A 77 3.72 13.19 15.01
CA ASP A 77 4.68 14.12 14.41
C ASP A 77 5.28 13.49 13.16
N ILE A 78 5.33 14.27 12.09
CA ILE A 78 5.94 13.86 10.82
C ILE A 78 7.05 14.84 10.47
N ALA A 79 8.23 14.34 10.14
CA ALA A 79 9.33 15.14 9.62
C ALA A 79 9.94 14.44 8.40
N PRO A 80 10.46 15.17 7.40
CA PRO A 80 11.29 14.58 6.36
C PRO A 80 12.52 13.93 7.01
N ALA A 81 12.79 12.67 6.67
CA ALA A 81 13.99 11.99 7.14
C ALA A 81 15.20 12.59 6.42
N LYS A 82 16.24 12.94 7.16
CA LYS A 82 17.48 13.47 6.58
C LYS A 82 18.29 12.34 5.94
N ASP A 83 18.85 12.61 4.77
CA ASP A 83 19.85 11.76 4.11
C ASP A 83 19.38 10.32 3.81
N LYS A 84 18.08 10.11 3.59
CA LYS A 84 17.47 8.80 3.32
C LYS A 84 16.76 8.81 1.97
N GLU A 85 17.21 7.94 1.08
CA GLU A 85 16.55 7.62 -0.19
C GLU A 85 16.04 6.16 -0.17
N PRO A 86 14.85 5.85 -0.72
CA PRO A 86 13.86 6.78 -1.29
C PRO A 86 13.20 7.69 -0.24
N VAL A 87 12.49 8.74 -0.67
CA VAL A 87 11.77 9.72 0.17
C VAL A 87 11.17 9.07 1.43
N ALA A 88 11.84 9.29 2.56
CA ALA A 88 11.48 8.74 3.85
C ALA A 88 11.10 9.85 4.83
N PHE A 89 10.32 9.48 5.84
CA PHE A 89 9.84 10.38 6.88
C PHE A 89 10.12 9.77 8.25
N ASP A 90 10.62 10.60 9.15
CA ASP A 90 10.69 10.28 10.57
C ASP A 90 9.31 10.54 11.19
N LEU A 91 8.73 9.50 11.79
CA LEU A 91 7.49 9.58 12.54
C LEU A 91 7.81 9.52 14.03
N ARG A 92 7.09 10.32 14.82
CA ARG A 92 6.96 10.11 16.27
C ARG A 92 5.48 10.01 16.61
N LEU A 93 5.07 8.85 17.08
CA LEU A 93 3.68 8.49 17.29
C LEU A 93 3.45 8.21 18.76
N LYS A 94 2.54 8.99 19.36
CA LYS A 94 1.95 8.70 20.66
C LYS A 94 0.50 8.31 20.42
N ASP A 95 0.24 7.01 20.43
CA ASP A 95 -1.05 6.38 20.11
C ASP A 95 -1.77 5.82 21.36
N THR A 96 -1.09 5.80 22.51
CA THR A 96 -1.70 5.64 23.84
C THR A 96 -1.02 6.56 24.85
N LEU A 97 -1.58 6.70 26.06
CA LEU A 97 -0.99 7.55 27.09
C LEU A 97 0.40 7.07 27.54
N ASP A 98 0.66 5.76 27.43
CA ASP A 98 1.85 5.07 27.92
C ASP A 98 2.84 4.67 26.81
N ARG A 99 2.46 4.81 25.53
CA ARG A 99 3.30 4.45 24.38
C ARG A 99 3.55 5.66 23.50
N GLU A 100 4.82 6.01 23.36
CA GLU A 100 5.33 6.96 22.38
C GLU A 100 6.56 6.32 21.72
N GLU A 101 6.50 6.11 20.40
CA GLU A 101 7.55 5.45 19.63
C GLU A 101 7.89 6.22 18.35
N SER A 102 9.06 5.92 17.80
CA SER A 102 9.51 6.48 16.52
C SER A 102 9.53 5.43 15.43
N TYR A 103 9.13 5.81 14.22
CA TYR A 103 9.11 4.93 13.04
C TYR A 103 9.74 5.64 11.85
N ILE A 104 10.21 4.84 10.89
CA ILE A 104 10.53 5.33 9.55
C ILE A 104 9.38 4.95 8.64
N ALA A 105 8.84 5.94 7.94
CA ALA A 105 7.86 5.73 6.90
C ALA A 105 8.44 6.00 5.52
N THR A 106 7.95 5.28 4.52
CA THR A 106 8.25 5.54 3.11
C THR A 106 7.00 5.96 2.39
N LEU A 107 7.17 6.87 1.43
CA LEU A 107 6.07 7.26 0.57
C LEU A 107 5.78 6.16 -0.46
N LYS A 108 4.51 5.77 -0.56
CA LYS A 108 4.02 4.85 -1.57
C LYS A 108 2.58 5.21 -1.93
N ASP A 109 2.31 5.38 -3.22
CA ASP A 109 0.96 5.61 -3.75
C ASP A 109 0.21 6.77 -3.05
N GLY A 110 0.93 7.85 -2.70
CA GLY A 110 0.36 9.02 -2.03
C GLY A 110 0.07 8.86 -0.53
N ALA A 111 0.62 7.82 0.09
CA ALA A 111 0.47 7.54 1.52
C ALA A 111 1.82 7.17 2.17
N LEU A 112 1.92 7.35 3.48
CA LEU A 112 3.13 6.94 4.23
C LEU A 112 2.95 5.53 4.76
N MET A 113 3.80 4.60 4.32
CA MET A 113 3.84 3.22 4.77
C MET A 113 4.87 3.10 5.89
N PHE A 114 4.51 2.50 7.02
CA PHE A 114 5.46 2.21 8.10
C PHE A 114 5.11 0.88 8.78
N THR A 115 6.05 0.29 9.52
CA THR A 115 5.82 -0.97 10.22
C THR A 115 5.76 -0.75 11.73
N ARG A 116 4.66 -1.17 12.37
CA ARG A 116 4.46 -1.16 13.82
C ARG A 116 3.93 -2.52 14.26
N ASP A 117 4.47 -3.08 15.34
CA ASP A 117 4.07 -4.40 15.87
C ASP A 117 4.11 -5.54 14.82
N GLY A 118 5.05 -5.46 13.87
CA GLY A 118 5.17 -6.41 12.75
C GLY A 118 4.09 -6.28 11.67
N LYS A 119 3.25 -5.25 11.73
CA LYS A 119 2.22 -4.93 10.73
C LYS A 119 2.61 -3.70 9.92
N VAL A 120 2.39 -3.75 8.62
CA VAL A 120 2.48 -2.56 7.77
C VAL A 120 1.21 -1.75 7.95
N GLU A 121 1.38 -0.53 8.44
CA GLU A 121 0.34 0.48 8.60
C GLU A 121 0.49 1.55 7.52
N GLN A 122 -0.60 2.26 7.26
CA GLN A 122 -0.68 3.31 6.23
C GLN A 122 -1.22 4.60 6.83
N ILE A 123 -0.52 5.71 6.65
CA ILE A 123 -1.03 7.05 6.93
C ILE A 123 -1.51 7.66 5.61
N ARG A 124 -2.78 8.06 5.57
CA ARG A 124 -3.42 8.68 4.41
C ARG A 124 -4.24 9.91 4.81
N PRO A 125 -4.57 10.82 3.88
CA PRO A 125 -5.48 11.90 4.20
C PRO A 125 -6.89 11.35 4.42
N GLY A 126 -7.66 12.06 5.24
CA GLY A 126 -9.06 11.77 5.51
C GLY A 126 -9.70 12.89 6.33
N ALA A 127 -10.89 12.61 6.87
CA ALA A 127 -11.63 13.56 7.68
C ALA A 127 -11.91 13.04 9.10
N GLY A 128 -12.31 13.95 9.97
CA GLY A 128 -12.64 13.76 11.37
C GLY A 128 -13.50 12.52 11.68
N PRO A 129 -14.59 12.26 10.93
CA PRO A 129 -15.44 11.09 11.18
C PRO A 129 -14.70 9.76 10.97
N GLU A 130 -13.69 9.71 10.10
CA GLU A 130 -12.91 8.50 9.85
C GLU A 130 -11.96 8.17 10.99
N THR A 131 -11.69 9.09 11.92
CA THR A 131 -10.82 8.83 13.08
C THR A 131 -11.49 7.89 14.10
N GLY A 132 -12.82 7.83 14.13
CA GLY A 132 -13.59 7.16 15.17
C GLY A 132 -13.78 7.98 16.45
N PHE A 133 -13.25 9.21 16.50
CA PHE A 133 -13.26 10.03 17.71
C PHE A 133 -14.24 11.20 17.62
N LYS A 134 -15.18 11.26 18.57
CA LYS A 134 -16.27 12.25 18.57
C LYS A 134 -15.80 13.71 18.57
N TYR A 135 -14.71 14.03 19.26
CA TYR A 135 -14.21 15.41 19.35
C TYR A 135 -13.39 15.83 18.11
N LEU A 136 -13.01 14.87 17.24
CA LEU A 136 -12.42 15.16 15.93
C LEU A 136 -13.44 15.19 14.81
N ALA A 137 -14.69 14.77 15.04
CA ALA A 137 -15.67 14.48 13.99
C ALA A 137 -15.93 15.66 13.03
N ASP A 138 -15.79 16.90 13.49
CA ASP A 138 -16.04 18.10 12.68
C ASP A 138 -14.76 18.63 11.97
N LYS A 139 -13.62 17.94 12.10
CA LYS A 139 -12.36 18.30 11.46
C LYS A 139 -12.30 17.76 10.04
N GLN A 140 -11.72 18.54 9.13
CA GLN A 140 -11.57 18.17 7.71
C GLN A 140 -10.13 17.87 7.31
N ASP A 141 -9.16 18.37 8.09
CA ASP A 141 -7.74 18.15 7.85
C ASP A 141 -7.25 17.09 8.84
N CYS A 142 -7.29 15.83 8.42
CA CYS A 142 -6.89 14.70 9.23
C CYS A 142 -6.04 13.69 8.47
N LEU A 143 -5.18 13.01 9.22
CA LEU A 143 -4.44 11.83 8.79
C LEU A 143 -5.00 10.60 9.49
N ILE A 144 -5.30 9.58 8.71
CA ILE A 144 -5.92 8.33 9.17
C ILE A 144 -4.90 7.21 9.08
N ILE A 145 -4.74 6.47 10.18
CA ILE A 145 -3.93 5.24 10.25
C ILE A 145 -4.85 4.03 10.20
N GLN A 146 -5.83 3.97 11.10
CA GLN A 146 -6.83 2.92 11.15
C GLN A 146 -8.24 3.51 11.16
N PRO A 147 -9.03 3.37 10.08
CA PRO A 147 -10.38 3.92 10.02
C PRO A 147 -11.26 3.47 11.19
N GLY A 148 -11.92 4.43 11.82
CA GLY A 148 -12.79 4.24 12.97
C GLY A 148 -12.07 3.96 14.30
N LYS A 149 -10.72 4.02 14.33
CA LYS A 149 -9.92 3.65 15.50
C LYS A 149 -8.76 4.60 15.79
N GLU A 150 -8.11 5.11 14.76
CA GLU A 150 -6.87 5.87 14.89
C GLU A 150 -6.74 6.89 13.75
N GLY A 151 -6.69 8.16 14.14
CA GLY A 151 -6.41 9.28 13.26
C GLY A 151 -6.14 10.55 14.05
N TYR A 152 -5.51 11.51 13.39
CA TYR A 152 -4.99 12.73 13.99
C TYR A 152 -5.35 13.91 13.10
N CYS A 153 -5.78 15.04 13.67
CA CYS A 153 -6.26 16.19 12.91
C CYS A 153 -5.51 17.48 13.26
N ARG A 154 -5.73 18.52 12.45
CA ARG A 154 -5.35 19.91 12.71
C ARG A 154 -6.58 20.82 12.71
#